data_AF-A0A817FGJ2-F1
#
_entry.id   AF-A0A817FGJ2-F1
#
_cell.length_a   1.000
_cell.length_b   1.000
_cell.length_c   1.000
_cell.angle_alpha   90.00
_cell.angle_beta   90.00
_cell.angle_gamma   90.00
#
_symmetry.space_group_name_H-M   'P 1'
#
loop_
_entity.id
_entity.type
_entity.pdbx_description
1 polymer ?
#
loop_
_entity_poly.entity_id
_entity_poly.type
_entity_poly.pdbx_seq_one_letter_code
_entity_poly.pdbx_strand_id
1 'polypeptide(L)'
;MTSSNNSTKLSNLSVQWEWEGDKGIWQQHPIDIQQKISQAFDNGNSEVTVNQTEEIIMIIKFHDMVQINQKTKFMRRIRFCMELKDKNGFFTYEYENENKKWFSYNAEIMIKIANAIENDQTILSINYQNQSYDIDLDKLIETNLNTKAIRKIHCVKSMAKLPLNVSTISNKRSLDNNESVENNKKKRSISKSTPIEKSAMRTVTTVVGKVPVDSECVSMLGKVHVYCDNNDVFDCMLNQTNVGNNNNKFYLIQLLEENNSKKYYVWLRWGRVGYNGQNNLEHFGCDLDEAKRFFCQ
;
A
#
# COMPACT_ATOMS: atom_id res chain seq x y z
N MET A 1 21.24 -13.10 32.65
CA MET A 1 19.96 -12.99 31.92
C MET A 1 20.29 -12.66 30.49
N THR A 2 20.03 -13.57 29.55
CA THR A 2 20.44 -13.46 28.16
C THR A 2 19.38 -12.76 27.33
N SER A 3 19.64 -11.52 26.93
CA SER A 3 18.82 -10.81 25.94
C SER A 3 19.01 -11.45 24.57
N SER A 4 18.04 -12.23 24.12
CA SER A 4 18.00 -12.78 22.75
C SER A 4 17.74 -11.66 21.75
N ASN A 5 18.82 -11.14 21.15
CA ASN A 5 18.75 -10.30 19.96
C ASN A 5 18.24 -11.16 18.79
N ASN A 6 16.92 -11.26 18.65
CA ASN A 6 16.28 -11.82 17.46
C ASN A 6 16.58 -10.90 16.27
N SER A 7 17.59 -11.30 15.49
CA SER A 7 18.11 -10.56 14.35
C SER A 7 17.06 -10.41 13.25
N THR A 8 16.54 -9.20 13.05
CA THR A 8 15.65 -8.83 11.93
C THR A 8 16.35 -8.78 10.57
N LYS A 9 17.60 -9.26 10.46
CA LYS A 9 18.40 -9.19 9.23
C LYS A 9 17.93 -10.19 8.18
N LEU A 10 17.76 -9.69 6.96
CA LEU A 10 17.48 -10.43 5.73
C LEU A 10 18.72 -11.17 5.18
N SER A 11 19.90 -11.05 5.81
CA SER A 11 21.19 -11.42 5.22
C SER A 11 21.34 -12.87 4.76
N ASN A 12 20.48 -13.77 5.25
CA ASN A 12 20.46 -15.20 4.90
C ASN A 12 19.14 -15.63 4.22
N LEU A 13 18.22 -14.69 3.96
CA LEU A 13 16.86 -14.98 3.50
C LEU A 13 16.69 -14.59 2.02
N SER A 14 16.13 -15.50 1.22
CA SER A 14 15.69 -15.20 -0.14
C SER A 14 14.33 -14.49 -0.09
N VAL A 15 14.30 -13.21 -0.48
CA VAL A 15 13.14 -12.33 -0.29
C VAL A 15 12.79 -11.52 -1.54
N GLN A 16 11.51 -11.18 -1.66
CA GLN A 16 10.93 -10.47 -2.79
C GLN A 16 9.90 -9.44 -2.30
N TRP A 17 10.16 -8.17 -2.56
CA TRP A 17 9.19 -7.09 -2.39
C TRP A 17 8.31 -6.99 -3.64
N GLU A 18 7.01 -6.84 -3.41
CA GLU A 18 6.00 -6.74 -4.46
C GLU A 18 5.11 -5.53 -4.22
N TRP A 19 4.54 -4.98 -5.28
CA TRP A 19 3.61 -3.85 -5.21
C TRP A 19 2.33 -4.12 -5.99
N GLU A 20 1.23 -3.55 -5.52
CA GLU A 20 -0.10 -3.78 -6.11
C GLU A 20 -0.30 -2.90 -7.35
N GLY A 21 -0.23 -3.54 -8.52
CA GLY A 21 -0.55 -2.97 -9.82
C GLY A 21 -2.04 -2.74 -10.04
N ASP A 22 -2.39 -2.33 -11.26
CA ASP A 22 -3.78 -2.12 -11.63
C ASP A 22 -4.57 -3.42 -11.57
N LYS A 23 -5.87 -3.31 -11.24
CA LYS A 23 -6.80 -4.43 -11.05
C LYS A 23 -6.36 -5.43 -9.96
N GLY A 24 -5.56 -4.99 -8.97
CA GLY A 24 -5.07 -5.84 -7.87
C GLY A 24 -3.96 -6.80 -8.28
N ILE A 25 -3.30 -6.58 -9.42
CA ILE A 25 -2.27 -7.47 -9.94
C ILE A 25 -0.93 -7.13 -9.28
N TRP A 26 -0.44 -8.00 -8.40
CA TRP A 26 0.89 -7.89 -7.80
C TRP A 26 2.00 -7.93 -8.87
N GLN A 27 2.98 -7.04 -8.71
CA GLN A 27 4.15 -6.90 -9.58
C GLN A 27 5.42 -6.91 -8.73
N GLN A 28 6.48 -7.52 -9.25
CA GLN A 28 7.79 -7.53 -8.61
C GLN A 28 8.51 -6.21 -8.87
N HIS A 29 9.29 -5.73 -7.90
CA HIS A 29 10.27 -4.68 -8.17
C HIS A 29 11.43 -5.21 -9.03
N PRO A 30 12.02 -4.38 -9.92
CA PRO A 30 13.33 -4.65 -10.55
C PRO A 30 14.41 -4.99 -9.53
N ILE A 31 15.39 -5.81 -9.91
CA ILE A 31 16.37 -6.39 -8.97
C ILE A 31 17.22 -5.36 -8.22
N ASP A 32 17.56 -4.23 -8.85
CA ASP A 32 18.31 -3.14 -8.20
C ASP A 32 17.44 -2.39 -7.17
N ILE A 33 16.13 -2.29 -7.43
CA ILE A 33 15.15 -1.72 -6.51
C ILE A 33 14.90 -2.70 -5.35
N GLN A 34 14.75 -4.01 -5.61
CA GLN A 34 14.68 -5.04 -4.57
C GLN A 34 15.85 -4.91 -3.58
N GLN A 35 17.07 -4.82 -4.10
CA GLN A 35 18.28 -4.69 -3.28
C GLN A 35 18.29 -3.41 -2.44
N LYS A 36 17.93 -2.25 -3.02
CA LYS A 36 17.82 -0.98 -2.28
C LYS A 36 16.77 -1.05 -1.17
N ILE A 37 15.62 -1.68 -1.43
CA ILE A 37 14.53 -1.83 -0.46
C ILE A 37 14.97 -2.74 0.70
N SER A 38 15.49 -3.94 0.39
CA SER A 38 16.00 -4.87 1.41
C SER A 38 17.15 -4.26 2.23
N GLN A 39 18.12 -3.59 1.61
CA GLN A 39 19.23 -2.96 2.32
C GLN A 39 18.76 -1.85 3.28
N ALA A 40 17.78 -1.03 2.87
CA ALA A 40 17.25 0.01 3.74
C ALA A 40 16.46 -0.58 4.92
N PHE A 41 15.69 -1.65 4.69
CA PHE A 41 15.01 -2.39 5.74
C PHE A 41 16.00 -3.01 6.74
N ASP A 42 17.06 -3.67 6.26
CA ASP A 42 18.13 -4.27 7.08
C ASP A 42 18.86 -3.26 7.97
N ASN A 43 18.99 -2.02 7.48
CA ASN A 43 19.58 -0.92 8.23
C ASN A 43 18.63 -0.33 9.30
N GLY A 44 17.39 -0.81 9.39
CA GLY A 44 16.37 -0.31 10.32
C GLY A 44 15.74 1.03 9.89
N ASN A 45 15.83 1.41 8.62
CA ASN A 45 15.16 2.61 8.13
C ASN A 45 13.64 2.42 8.16
N SER A 46 12.88 3.47 8.47
CA SER A 46 11.40 3.45 8.41
C SER A 46 10.86 3.58 6.97
N GLU A 47 11.65 4.18 6.07
CA GLU A 47 11.33 4.36 4.66
C GLU A 47 12.59 4.38 3.77
N VAL A 48 12.40 4.24 2.46
CA VAL A 48 13.45 4.38 1.44
C VAL A 48 12.90 5.01 0.17
N THR A 49 13.68 5.87 -0.47
CA THR A 49 13.35 6.45 -1.78
C THR A 49 14.04 5.67 -2.89
N VAL A 50 13.27 5.22 -3.89
CA VAL A 50 13.75 4.45 -5.04
C VAL A 50 13.25 5.05 -6.35
N ASN A 51 14.11 5.08 -7.37
CA ASN A 51 13.76 5.60 -8.69
C ASN A 51 13.35 4.42 -9.59
N GLN A 52 12.09 4.37 -10.01
CA GLN A 52 11.58 3.38 -10.97
C GLN A 52 11.94 3.78 -12.41
N THR A 53 11.98 5.08 -12.69
CA THR A 53 12.58 5.71 -13.89
C THR A 53 13.21 7.04 -13.47
N GLU A 54 13.82 7.78 -14.40
CA GLU A 54 14.33 9.15 -14.13
C GLU A 54 13.24 10.13 -13.67
N GLU A 55 11.98 9.91 -14.06
CA GLU A 55 10.84 10.75 -13.71
C GLU A 55 9.93 10.18 -12.60
N ILE A 56 10.01 8.86 -12.36
CA ILE A 56 9.14 8.15 -11.41
C ILE A 56 9.95 7.78 -10.18
N ILE A 57 9.86 8.63 -9.16
CA ILE A 57 10.45 8.41 -7.84
C ILE A 57 9.35 7.89 -6.90
N MET A 58 9.63 6.79 -6.19
CA MET A 58 8.74 6.13 -5.25
C MET A 58 9.35 6.15 -3.84
N ILE A 59 8.57 6.51 -2.83
CA ILE A 59 8.93 6.40 -1.41
C ILE A 59 8.25 5.14 -0.87
N ILE A 60 9.05 4.17 -0.44
CA ILE A 60 8.59 2.92 0.16
C ILE A 60 8.58 3.10 1.68
N LYS A 61 7.43 2.89 2.33
CA LYS A 61 7.29 2.96 3.79
C LYS A 61 7.08 1.56 4.35
N PHE A 62 7.99 1.12 5.22
CA PHE A 62 8.02 -0.26 5.72
C PHE A 62 6.97 -0.54 6.78
N HIS A 63 6.74 0.38 7.71
CA HIS A 63 5.71 0.21 8.74
C HIS A 63 4.30 0.18 8.13
N ASP A 64 4.04 1.10 7.19
CA ASP A 64 2.73 1.29 6.59
C ASP A 64 2.45 0.32 5.42
N MET A 65 3.48 -0.44 4.97
CA MET A 65 3.44 -1.37 3.84
C MET A 65 2.85 -0.74 2.55
N VAL A 66 3.37 0.44 2.19
CA VAL A 66 2.96 1.19 0.98
C VAL A 66 4.16 1.75 0.21
N GLN A 67 3.97 1.90 -1.10
CA GLN A 67 4.80 2.75 -1.95
C GLN A 67 4.01 3.98 -2.37
N ILE A 68 4.68 5.14 -2.39
CA ILE A 68 4.08 6.45 -2.65
C ILE A 68 4.84 7.11 -3.79
N ASN A 69 4.15 7.45 -4.89
CA ASN A 69 4.78 8.24 -5.94
C ASN A 69 5.08 9.65 -5.42
N GLN A 70 6.35 10.06 -5.44
CA GLN A 70 6.79 11.32 -4.82
C GLN A 70 6.13 12.55 -5.46
N LYS A 71 5.82 12.48 -6.76
CA LYS A 71 5.22 13.57 -7.56
C LYS A 71 3.70 13.61 -7.44
N THR A 72 3.02 12.50 -7.72
CA THR A 72 1.54 12.44 -7.75
C THR A 72 0.91 12.16 -6.38
N LYS A 73 1.72 11.78 -5.38
CA LYS A 73 1.30 11.25 -4.07
C LYS A 73 0.44 9.98 -4.14
N PHE A 74 0.24 9.41 -5.32
CA PHE A 74 -0.54 8.17 -5.48
C PHE A 74 0.13 7.01 -4.74
N MET A 75 -0.66 6.30 -3.93
CA MET A 75 -0.19 5.22 -3.07
C MET A 75 -0.62 3.86 -3.63
N ARG A 76 0.24 2.86 -3.49
CA ARG A 76 -0.06 1.45 -3.77
C ARG A 76 0.44 0.59 -2.62
N ARG A 77 -0.29 -0.48 -2.28
CA ARG A 77 0.20 -1.45 -1.29
C ARG A 77 1.49 -2.08 -1.75
N ILE A 78 2.39 -2.37 -0.82
CA ILE A 78 3.48 -3.33 -1.02
C ILE A 78 3.22 -4.55 -0.14
N ARG A 79 3.87 -5.66 -0.47
CA ARG A 79 3.98 -6.81 0.43
C ARG A 79 5.37 -7.40 0.38
N PHE A 80 5.69 -8.13 1.44
CA PHE A 80 6.93 -8.86 1.59
C PHE A 80 6.64 -10.35 1.40
N CYS A 81 7.39 -10.97 0.49
CA CYS A 81 7.34 -12.40 0.23
C CYS A 81 8.74 -12.99 0.44
N MET A 82 8.81 -14.24 0.86
CA MET A 82 10.08 -14.94 1.08
C MET A 82 9.98 -16.42 0.72
N GLU A 83 11.11 -17.04 0.41
CA GLU A 83 11.16 -18.50 0.36
C GLU A 83 11.00 -19.06 1.79
N LEU A 84 10.34 -20.21 1.90
CA LEU A 84 10.07 -20.88 3.17
C LEU A 84 10.61 -22.31 3.11
N LYS A 85 11.03 -22.84 4.27
CA LYS A 85 11.46 -24.24 4.44
C LYS A 85 10.49 -25.19 3.72
N ASP A 86 11.07 -26.10 2.93
CA ASP A 86 10.39 -27.12 2.12
C ASP A 86 9.34 -26.62 1.10
N LYS A 87 9.33 -25.33 0.76
CA LYS A 87 8.43 -24.74 -0.26
C LYS A 87 9.20 -24.08 -1.41
N ASN A 88 8.82 -24.42 -2.64
CA ASN A 88 9.41 -23.82 -3.84
C ASN A 88 8.75 -22.49 -4.23
N GLY A 89 9.55 -21.43 -4.30
CA GLY A 89 9.16 -20.07 -4.67
C GLY A 89 8.80 -19.18 -3.48
N PHE A 90 8.46 -17.92 -3.75
CA PHE A 90 8.15 -16.93 -2.71
C PHE A 90 6.72 -17.07 -2.18
N PHE A 91 6.55 -16.89 -0.86
CA PHE A 91 5.27 -16.93 -0.16
C PHE A 91 5.13 -15.73 0.78
N THR A 92 3.89 -15.35 1.06
CA THR A 92 3.53 -14.40 2.12
C THR A 92 2.45 -15.01 3.01
N TYR A 93 2.37 -14.59 4.27
CA TYR A 93 1.22 -14.88 5.12
C TYR A 93 0.31 -13.66 5.15
N GLU A 94 -0.99 -13.88 5.03
CA GLU A 94 -2.00 -12.82 5.10
C GLU A 94 -3.03 -13.17 6.19
N TYR A 95 -3.64 -12.15 6.81
CA TYR A 95 -4.72 -12.29 7.79
C TYR A 95 -6.05 -11.74 7.26
N GLU A 96 -7.16 -12.38 7.63
CA GLU A 96 -8.51 -11.95 7.31
C GLU A 96 -8.95 -10.87 8.31
N ASN A 97 -9.21 -9.65 7.82
CA ASN A 97 -9.77 -8.60 8.66
C ASN A 97 -11.29 -8.79 8.90
N GLU A 98 -11.88 -7.97 9.76
CA GLU A 98 -13.31 -8.01 10.09
C GLU A 98 -14.22 -7.92 8.84
N ASN A 99 -13.79 -7.17 7.81
CA ASN A 99 -14.48 -6.98 6.54
C ASN A 99 -14.20 -8.08 5.49
N LYS A 100 -13.69 -9.25 5.90
CA LYS A 100 -13.38 -10.41 5.02
C LYS A 100 -12.41 -10.09 3.88
N LYS A 101 -11.53 -9.10 4.09
CA LYS A 101 -10.42 -8.75 3.19
C LYS A 101 -9.11 -9.25 3.78
N TRP A 102 -8.25 -9.77 2.91
CA TRP A 102 -6.94 -10.29 3.28
C TRP A 102 -5.85 -9.21 3.18
N PHE A 103 -5.00 -9.16 4.20
CA PHE A 103 -3.87 -8.24 4.32
C PHE A 103 -2.60 -9.01 4.65
N SER A 104 -1.56 -8.84 3.85
CA SER A 104 -0.25 -9.45 4.10
C SER A 104 0.36 -8.90 5.39
N TYR A 105 1.03 -9.76 6.15
CA TYR A 105 1.85 -9.33 7.28
C TYR A 105 3.02 -8.45 6.83
N ASN A 106 3.49 -7.57 7.73
CA ASN A 106 4.68 -6.77 7.46
C ASN A 106 5.95 -7.65 7.45
N ALA A 107 7.05 -7.11 6.91
CA ALA A 107 8.30 -7.85 6.76
C ALA A 107 8.86 -8.38 8.10
N GLU A 108 8.76 -7.61 9.19
CA GLU A 108 9.23 -8.06 10.52
C GLU A 108 8.48 -9.29 11.04
N ILE A 109 7.16 -9.34 10.88
CA ILE A 109 6.34 -10.48 11.29
C ILE A 109 6.60 -11.67 10.36
N MET A 110 6.74 -11.44 9.05
CA MET A 110 7.10 -12.48 8.08
C MET A 110 8.44 -13.18 8.42
N ILE A 111 9.48 -12.41 8.78
CA ILE A 111 10.77 -12.97 9.22
C ILE A 111 10.60 -13.81 10.49
N LYS A 112 9.80 -13.35 11.46
CA LYS A 112 9.51 -14.11 12.69
C LYS A 112 8.75 -15.41 12.39
N ILE A 113 7.79 -15.39 11.45
CA ILE A 113 7.06 -16.58 10.98
C ILE A 113 8.01 -17.58 10.32
N ALA A 114 8.92 -17.13 9.45
CA ALA A 114 9.88 -18.02 8.82
C ALA A 114 10.85 -18.65 9.83
N ASN A 115 11.39 -17.86 10.77
CA ASN A 115 12.23 -18.39 11.85
C ASN A 115 11.47 -19.41 12.71
N ALA A 116 10.19 -19.19 13.01
CA ALA A 116 9.35 -20.16 13.71
C ALA A 116 9.20 -21.48 12.93
N ILE A 117 8.92 -21.39 11.62
CA ILE A 117 8.83 -22.56 10.71
C ILE A 117 10.18 -23.31 10.62
N GLU A 118 11.30 -22.60 10.54
CA GLU A 118 12.63 -23.25 10.50
C GLU A 118 12.90 -24.08 11.76
N ASN A 119 12.51 -23.58 12.92
CA ASN A 119 12.66 -24.21 14.23
C ASN A 119 11.49 -25.13 14.62
N ASP A 120 10.62 -25.49 13.65
CA ASP A 120 9.46 -26.37 13.83
C ASP A 120 8.50 -25.92 14.97
N GLN A 121 8.40 -24.60 15.18
CA GLN A 121 7.51 -23.97 16.14
C GLN A 121 6.11 -23.76 15.54
N THR A 122 5.09 -24.21 16.25
CA THR A 122 3.69 -24.17 15.79
C THR A 122 2.94 -22.92 16.26
N ILE A 123 3.40 -22.26 17.34
CA ILE A 123 2.81 -21.03 17.88
C ILE A 123 3.90 -19.96 18.01
N LEU A 124 3.62 -18.78 17.47
CA LEU A 124 4.50 -17.61 17.49
C LEU A 124 3.80 -16.44 18.19
N SER A 125 4.27 -16.08 19.38
CA SER A 125 3.83 -14.86 20.08
C SER A 125 4.52 -13.62 19.54
N ILE A 126 3.74 -12.60 19.15
CA ILE A 126 4.24 -11.30 18.68
C ILE A 126 3.62 -10.14 19.45
N ASN A 127 4.30 -9.00 19.43
CA ASN A 127 3.74 -7.70 19.82
C ASN A 127 3.74 -6.79 18.58
N TYR A 128 2.59 -6.20 18.26
CA TYR A 128 2.41 -5.30 17.12
C TYR A 128 1.41 -4.18 17.50
N GLN A 129 1.77 -2.93 17.22
CA GLN A 129 0.95 -1.73 17.54
C GLN A 129 0.40 -1.72 18.98
N ASN A 130 1.24 -2.04 19.97
CA ASN A 130 0.91 -2.15 21.40
C ASN A 130 -0.16 -3.21 21.75
N GLN A 131 -0.38 -4.19 20.89
CA GLN A 131 -1.24 -5.35 21.14
C GLN A 131 -0.41 -6.63 21.01
N SER A 132 -0.72 -7.63 21.84
CA SER A 132 -0.06 -8.93 21.84
C SER A 132 -0.91 -9.95 21.10
N TYR A 133 -0.29 -10.78 20.27
CA TYR A 133 -0.97 -11.80 19.46
C TYR A 133 -0.22 -13.12 19.54
N ASP A 134 -0.97 -14.23 19.56
CA ASP A 134 -0.43 -15.55 19.25
C ASP A 134 -0.85 -15.96 17.85
N ILE A 135 0.12 -16.24 16.97
CA ILE A 135 -0.09 -16.78 15.63
C ILE A 135 0.10 -18.29 15.71
N ASP A 136 -0.97 -19.05 15.50
CA ASP A 136 -0.99 -20.51 15.43
C ASP A 136 -0.87 -20.93 13.96
N LEU A 137 0.32 -21.45 13.61
CA LEU A 137 0.70 -21.80 12.25
C LEU A 137 0.10 -23.12 11.77
N ASP A 138 -0.28 -24.01 12.71
CA ASP A 138 -0.94 -25.29 12.40
C ASP A 138 -2.43 -25.08 12.15
N LYS A 139 -3.11 -24.34 13.05
CA LYS A 139 -4.55 -24.03 12.93
C LYS A 139 -4.84 -22.92 11.94
N LEU A 140 -3.80 -22.21 11.49
CA LEU A 140 -3.89 -21.04 10.63
C LEU A 140 -4.85 -19.96 11.19
N ILE A 141 -4.59 -19.55 12.43
CA ILE A 141 -5.30 -18.46 13.11
C ILE A 141 -4.34 -17.52 13.86
N GLU A 142 -4.75 -16.27 14.01
CA GLU A 142 -4.16 -15.27 14.90
C GLU A 142 -5.14 -14.99 16.04
N THR A 143 -4.67 -15.02 17.29
CA THR A 143 -5.48 -14.66 18.47
C THR A 143 -4.91 -13.42 19.13
N ASN A 144 -5.69 -12.34 19.19
CA ASN A 144 -5.35 -11.16 19.96
C ASN A 144 -5.47 -11.46 21.46
N LEU A 145 -4.37 -11.37 22.21
CA LEU A 145 -4.33 -11.77 23.61
C LEU A 145 -5.01 -10.77 24.55
N ASN A 146 -5.19 -9.52 24.12
CA ASN A 146 -5.88 -8.48 24.88
C ASN A 146 -7.40 -8.59 24.74
N THR A 147 -7.92 -8.78 23.51
CA THR A 147 -9.37 -8.78 23.22
C THR A 147 -9.97 -10.18 23.08
N LYS A 148 -9.14 -11.21 22.95
CA LYS A 148 -9.50 -12.60 22.58
C LYS A 148 -10.17 -12.75 21.21
N ALA A 149 -10.11 -11.71 20.37
CA ALA A 149 -10.55 -11.79 18.98
C ALA A 149 -9.64 -12.76 18.19
N ILE A 150 -10.25 -13.59 17.35
CA ILE A 150 -9.55 -14.56 16.51
C ILE A 150 -9.75 -14.18 15.04
N ARG A 151 -8.65 -14.13 14.29
CA ARG A 151 -8.62 -13.92 12.82
C ARG A 151 -8.09 -15.17 12.14
N LYS A 152 -8.52 -15.43 10.91
CA LYS A 152 -7.91 -16.47 10.08
C LYS A 152 -6.62 -15.93 9.49
N ILE A 153 -5.63 -16.80 9.33
CA ILE A 153 -4.44 -16.52 8.50
C ILE A 153 -4.40 -17.53 7.35
N HIS A 154 -3.62 -17.25 6.31
CA HIS A 154 -3.26 -18.24 5.31
C HIS A 154 -1.91 -17.93 4.66
N CYS A 155 -1.27 -18.95 4.10
CA CYS A 155 -0.02 -18.83 3.35
C CYS A 155 -0.34 -18.78 1.85
N VAL A 156 0.04 -17.69 1.19
CA VAL A 156 -0.23 -17.44 -0.23
C VAL A 156 1.08 -17.50 -1.02
N LYS A 157 1.11 -18.32 -2.08
CA LYS A 157 2.23 -18.33 -3.03
C LYS A 157 2.20 -17.06 -3.89
N SER A 158 3.35 -16.42 -4.07
CA SER A 158 3.47 -15.31 -5.00
C SER A 158 3.24 -15.75 -6.44
N MET A 159 2.41 -14.97 -7.13
CA MET A 159 2.17 -15.04 -8.57
C MET A 159 2.48 -13.67 -9.22
N ALA A 160 3.33 -12.86 -8.58
CA ALA A 160 3.59 -11.49 -9.01
C ALA A 160 4.31 -11.45 -10.37
N LYS A 161 3.85 -10.57 -11.25
CA LYS A 161 4.41 -10.44 -12.60
C LYS A 161 5.81 -9.83 -12.54
N LEU A 162 6.72 -10.37 -13.35
CA LEU A 162 8.02 -9.78 -13.59
C LEU A 162 7.87 -8.38 -14.24
N PRO A 163 8.76 -7.41 -13.92
CA PRO A 163 8.77 -6.11 -14.57
C PRO A 163 9.09 -6.26 -16.06
N LEU A 164 8.38 -5.52 -16.92
CA LEU A 164 8.42 -5.63 -18.38
C LEU A 164 9.76 -5.26 -19.07
N ASN A 165 10.81 -4.95 -18.29
CA ASN A 165 12.13 -4.53 -18.79
C ASN A 165 13.29 -5.29 -18.12
N VAL A 166 13.17 -6.62 -18.01
CA VAL A 166 14.32 -7.48 -17.72
C VAL A 166 14.49 -8.47 -18.88
N SER A 167 15.42 -8.15 -19.77
CA SER A 167 16.04 -9.17 -20.63
C SER A 167 16.73 -10.17 -19.71
N THR A 168 16.18 -11.38 -19.63
CA THR A 168 16.70 -12.46 -18.79
C THR A 168 18.16 -12.76 -19.14
N ILE A 169 19.08 -12.36 -18.26
CA ILE A 169 20.43 -12.95 -18.21
C ILE A 169 20.28 -14.33 -17.54
N SER A 170 19.63 -15.24 -18.25
CA SER A 170 19.71 -16.67 -17.97
C SER A 170 21.02 -17.18 -18.56
N ASN A 171 22.02 -17.40 -17.72
CA ASN A 171 23.24 -18.09 -18.11
C ASN A 171 22.90 -19.52 -18.57
N LYS A 172 22.72 -19.72 -19.89
CA LYS A 172 22.75 -21.02 -20.55
C LYS A 172 23.76 -20.96 -21.70
N ARG A 173 24.86 -21.70 -21.54
CA ARG A 173 25.82 -21.95 -22.61
C ARG A 173 25.23 -23.01 -23.56
N SER A 174 25.15 -22.68 -24.86
CA SER A 174 25.66 -23.49 -26.00
C SER A 174 24.95 -23.10 -27.31
N LEU A 175 25.75 -22.69 -28.31
CA LEU A 175 25.78 -23.13 -29.73
C LEU A 175 24.42 -23.47 -30.42
N ASP A 176 24.07 -22.99 -31.61
CA ASP A 176 24.90 -22.43 -32.70
C ASP A 176 24.12 -21.46 -33.62
N ASN A 177 24.89 -20.76 -34.47
CA ASN A 177 24.62 -20.06 -35.75
C ASN A 177 23.27 -20.35 -36.49
N ASN A 178 22.69 -19.49 -37.35
CA ASN A 178 23.31 -18.53 -38.29
C ASN A 178 22.25 -17.58 -38.93
N GLU A 179 22.68 -16.43 -39.49
CA GLU A 179 22.04 -15.67 -40.60
C GLU A 179 20.58 -15.12 -40.45
N SER A 180 20.15 -14.00 -41.07
CA SER A 180 20.86 -12.91 -41.77
C SER A 180 20.04 -11.60 -41.80
N VAL A 181 20.78 -10.49 -41.92
CA VAL A 181 20.48 -9.15 -42.47
C VAL A 181 19.06 -8.88 -43.04
N GLU A 182 18.38 -7.83 -42.55
CA GLU A 182 18.06 -6.67 -43.41
C GLU A 182 17.79 -5.34 -42.68
N ASN A 183 18.10 -4.24 -43.38
CA ASN A 183 17.98 -2.86 -42.90
C ASN A 183 16.59 -2.30 -43.24
N ASN A 184 16.09 -1.33 -42.46
CA ASN A 184 15.81 -0.03 -43.08
C ASN A 184 15.84 1.16 -42.12
N LYS A 185 16.57 2.20 -42.52
CA LYS A 185 16.71 3.48 -41.80
C LYS A 185 15.68 4.47 -42.31
N LYS A 186 15.14 5.33 -41.43
CA LYS A 186 14.86 6.74 -41.78
C LYS A 186 15.11 7.64 -40.58
N LYS A 187 15.89 8.70 -40.81
CA LYS A 187 16.38 9.69 -39.84
C LYS A 187 15.63 11.03 -39.98
N ARG A 188 15.88 11.92 -39.00
CA ARG A 188 15.65 13.39 -38.93
C ARG A 188 14.38 13.80 -38.18
N SER A 189 14.39 14.87 -37.36
CA SER A 189 15.49 15.79 -37.01
C SER A 189 15.26 16.53 -35.68
N ILE A 190 16.36 17.01 -35.08
CA ILE A 190 16.42 17.85 -33.86
C ILE A 190 16.37 19.34 -34.22
N SER A 191 15.74 20.18 -33.39
CA SER A 191 15.96 21.64 -33.34
C SER A 191 15.73 22.25 -31.94
N LYS A 192 16.31 23.46 -31.71
CA LYS A 192 16.57 24.14 -30.42
C LYS A 192 15.86 25.52 -30.34
N SER A 193 15.65 26.20 -29.20
CA SER A 193 15.49 25.82 -27.76
C SER A 193 15.23 27.10 -26.90
N THR A 194 14.41 27.02 -25.83
CA THR A 194 14.30 27.99 -24.68
C THR A 194 13.86 29.46 -25.00
N PRO A 195 13.47 30.33 -24.03
CA PRO A 195 13.18 30.15 -22.58
C PRO A 195 11.82 30.74 -22.04
N ILE A 196 11.37 30.20 -20.89
CA ILE A 196 10.74 30.81 -19.68
C ILE A 196 9.96 32.15 -19.78
N GLU A 197 8.67 32.17 -19.38
CA GLU A 197 8.19 33.01 -18.24
C GLU A 197 6.84 32.55 -17.60
N LYS A 198 6.42 33.25 -16.53
CA LYS A 198 5.59 32.73 -15.41
C LYS A 198 4.07 32.67 -15.71
N SER A 199 3.39 31.68 -15.13
CA SER A 199 1.91 31.66 -15.01
C SER A 199 1.48 31.46 -13.55
N ALA A 200 0.48 32.22 -13.12
CA ALA A 200 -0.05 32.19 -11.76
C ALA A 200 -1.07 31.05 -11.54
N MET A 201 -1.34 30.81 -10.26
CA MET A 201 -2.22 29.76 -9.74
C MET A 201 -3.65 29.79 -10.32
N ARG A 202 -4.07 28.68 -10.94
CA ARG A 202 -5.47 28.15 -10.98
C ARG A 202 -5.51 26.80 -11.69
N THR A 203 -5.34 25.70 -10.95
CA THR A 203 -5.69 24.37 -11.46
C THR A 203 -7.19 24.19 -11.33
N VAL A 204 -7.92 24.51 -12.39
CA VAL A 204 -9.33 24.09 -12.54
C VAL A 204 -9.31 22.59 -12.85
N THR A 205 -9.29 21.77 -11.81
CA THR A 205 -9.79 20.40 -11.92
C THR A 205 -11.30 20.50 -12.12
N THR A 206 -11.84 19.87 -13.14
CA THR A 206 -13.29 19.82 -13.39
C THR A 206 -13.98 19.08 -12.24
N VAL A 207 -14.50 19.84 -11.27
CA VAL A 207 -15.24 19.29 -10.13
C VAL A 207 -16.62 18.86 -10.62
N VAL A 208 -16.92 17.57 -10.51
CA VAL A 208 -18.30 17.10 -10.48
C VAL A 208 -18.78 17.38 -9.05
N GLY A 209 -19.64 18.40 -8.86
CA GLY A 209 -20.10 18.87 -7.55
C GLY A 209 -19.54 20.23 -7.12
N LYS A 210 -19.98 20.71 -5.94
CA LYS A 210 -19.58 22.03 -5.38
C LYS A 210 -18.22 22.02 -4.68
N VAL A 211 -17.82 20.87 -4.12
CA VAL A 211 -16.63 20.68 -3.27
C VAL A 211 -15.93 19.39 -3.70
N PRO A 212 -14.58 19.32 -3.71
CA PRO A 212 -13.85 18.11 -4.05
C PRO A 212 -14.06 16.99 -3.03
N VAL A 213 -14.16 15.76 -3.54
CA VAL A 213 -14.01 14.54 -2.74
C VAL A 213 -12.59 14.48 -2.18
N ASP A 214 -12.45 14.09 -0.92
CA ASP A 214 -11.16 13.96 -0.23
C ASP A 214 -10.17 13.07 -0.99
N SER A 215 -8.92 13.52 -1.11
CA SER A 215 -7.90 12.85 -1.91
C SER A 215 -7.52 11.46 -1.39
N GLU A 216 -7.74 11.22 -0.10
CA GLU A 216 -7.49 9.92 0.54
C GLU A 216 -8.63 8.90 0.28
N CYS A 217 -9.77 9.32 -0.25
CA CYS A 217 -10.88 8.44 -0.66
C CYS A 217 -10.60 7.78 -2.03
N VAL A 218 -9.39 7.24 -2.21
CA VAL A 218 -8.80 6.84 -3.50
C VAL A 218 -9.66 5.84 -4.28
N SER A 219 -10.38 4.95 -3.58
CA SER A 219 -11.28 3.96 -4.19
C SER A 219 -12.46 4.58 -4.94
N MET A 220 -12.89 5.80 -4.58
CA MET A 220 -14.10 6.46 -5.06
C MET A 220 -13.83 7.70 -5.93
N LEU A 221 -12.58 8.20 -5.97
CA LEU A 221 -12.20 9.36 -6.79
C LEU A 221 -12.66 9.20 -8.26
N GLY A 222 -13.34 10.24 -8.76
CA GLY A 222 -13.90 10.29 -10.12
C GLY A 222 -15.17 9.44 -10.33
N LYS A 223 -15.55 8.57 -9.38
CA LYS A 223 -16.79 7.78 -9.41
C LYS A 223 -17.93 8.43 -8.62
N VAL A 224 -17.58 9.23 -7.62
CA VAL A 224 -18.52 9.93 -6.73
C VAL A 224 -18.27 11.43 -6.72
N HIS A 225 -19.22 12.18 -6.17
CA HIS A 225 -19.11 13.58 -5.81
C HIS A 225 -19.61 13.80 -4.38
N VAL A 226 -19.23 14.93 -3.76
CA VAL A 226 -19.79 15.33 -2.47
C VAL A 226 -21.27 15.68 -2.66
N TYR A 227 -22.14 15.02 -1.89
CA TYR A 227 -23.58 15.21 -1.94
C TYR A 227 -23.96 16.63 -1.48
N CYS A 228 -24.93 17.21 -2.16
CA CYS A 228 -25.43 18.55 -1.89
C CYS A 228 -26.97 18.51 -1.86
N ASP A 229 -27.57 18.97 -0.77
CA ASP A 229 -29.02 19.19 -0.69
C ASP A 229 -29.30 20.69 -0.83
N ASN A 230 -29.79 21.11 -2.00
CA ASN A 230 -29.98 22.52 -2.36
C ASN A 230 -28.69 23.36 -2.19
N ASN A 231 -28.57 24.11 -1.08
CA ASN A 231 -27.39 24.90 -0.74
C ASN A 231 -26.47 24.23 0.28
N ASP A 232 -26.94 23.23 1.01
CA ASP A 232 -26.17 22.56 2.05
C ASP A 232 -25.25 21.51 1.43
N VAL A 233 -23.95 21.64 1.71
CA VAL A 233 -22.92 20.70 1.24
C VAL A 233 -22.57 19.76 2.38
N PHE A 234 -22.63 18.45 2.14
CA PHE A 234 -22.36 17.44 3.15
C PHE A 234 -20.85 17.12 3.20
N ASP A 235 -20.06 18.14 3.55
CA ASP A 235 -18.61 18.09 3.80
C ASP A 235 -18.32 18.89 5.08
N CYS A 236 -17.65 18.28 6.06
CA CYS A 236 -17.22 18.99 7.26
C CYS A 236 -15.84 18.54 7.75
N MET A 237 -15.02 19.52 8.13
CA MET A 237 -13.69 19.31 8.72
C MET A 237 -13.70 19.86 10.15
N LEU A 238 -13.65 18.96 11.12
CA LEU A 238 -13.57 19.25 12.55
C LEU A 238 -12.12 19.23 13.01
N ASN A 239 -11.77 20.08 13.98
CA ASN A 239 -10.45 20.09 14.60
C ASN A 239 -10.54 20.29 16.12
N GLN A 240 -9.78 19.49 16.87
CA GLN A 240 -9.66 19.59 18.33
C GLN A 240 -8.18 19.78 18.73
N THR A 241 -7.90 20.94 19.31
CA THR A 241 -6.58 21.29 19.86
C THR A 241 -6.66 21.40 21.38
N ASN A 242 -5.86 20.62 22.10
CA ASN A 242 -5.59 20.78 23.53
C ASN A 242 -4.07 20.90 23.73
N VAL A 243 -3.63 22.13 24.01
CA VAL A 243 -2.22 22.49 24.13
C VAL A 243 -1.55 21.80 25.33
N GLY A 244 -2.23 21.73 26.47
CA GLY A 244 -1.68 21.13 27.70
C GLY A 244 -1.30 19.66 27.55
N ASN A 245 -2.01 18.92 26.69
CA ASN A 245 -1.76 17.50 26.42
C ASN A 245 -1.11 17.24 25.04
N ASN A 246 -0.62 18.27 24.32
CA ASN A 246 -0.08 18.18 22.95
C ASN A 246 -0.98 17.37 21.97
N ASN A 247 -2.29 17.49 22.15
CA ASN A 247 -3.29 16.87 21.30
C ASN A 247 -3.72 17.87 20.23
N ASN A 248 -3.48 17.54 18.96
CA ASN A 248 -3.97 18.30 17.82
C ASN A 248 -4.51 17.29 16.80
N LYS A 249 -5.83 17.15 16.74
CA LYS A 249 -6.51 16.09 15.99
C LYS A 249 -7.58 16.66 15.07
N PHE A 250 -7.64 16.17 13.84
CA PHE A 250 -8.72 16.47 12.89
C PHE A 250 -9.69 15.29 12.73
N TYR A 251 -10.89 15.59 12.25
CA TYR A 251 -11.90 14.62 11.83
C TYR A 251 -12.67 15.19 10.63
N LEU A 252 -12.55 14.55 9.48
CA LEU A 252 -13.21 14.89 8.22
C LEU A 252 -14.37 13.93 7.97
N ILE A 253 -15.52 14.47 7.54
CA ILE A 253 -16.72 13.71 7.17
C ILE A 253 -17.19 14.22 5.80
N GLN A 254 -17.46 13.32 4.85
CA GLN A 254 -18.09 13.65 3.57
C GLN A 254 -19.20 12.63 3.25
N LEU A 255 -20.41 13.11 2.94
CA LEU A 255 -21.44 12.27 2.31
C LEU A 255 -21.21 12.31 0.80
N LEU A 256 -21.06 11.13 0.18
CA LEU A 256 -20.69 10.96 -1.22
C LEU A 256 -21.81 10.28 -1.99
N GLU A 257 -22.12 10.77 -3.19
CA GLU A 257 -23.08 10.18 -4.13
C GLU A 257 -22.37 9.66 -5.40
N GLU A 258 -22.69 8.45 -5.87
CA GLU A 258 -22.13 7.90 -7.11
C GLU A 258 -22.64 8.66 -8.36
N ASN A 259 -21.72 9.09 -9.22
CA ASN A 259 -22.01 9.95 -10.38
C ASN A 259 -23.03 9.35 -11.36
N ASN A 260 -23.13 8.02 -11.41
CA ASN A 260 -23.93 7.27 -12.38
C ASN A 260 -25.11 6.51 -11.74
N SER A 261 -25.27 6.51 -10.41
CA SER A 261 -26.38 5.81 -9.76
C SER A 261 -26.69 6.40 -8.39
N LYS A 262 -27.93 6.24 -7.91
CA LYS A 262 -28.34 6.67 -6.57
C LYS A 262 -27.77 5.72 -5.51
N LYS A 263 -26.47 5.80 -5.28
CA LYS A 263 -25.74 5.11 -4.22
C LYS A 263 -24.98 6.09 -3.36
N TYR A 264 -25.08 5.90 -2.06
CA TYR A 264 -24.54 6.80 -1.04
C TYR A 264 -23.50 6.11 -0.17
N TYR A 265 -22.51 6.91 0.23
CA TYR A 265 -21.41 6.50 1.08
C TYR A 265 -21.12 7.63 2.06
N VAL A 266 -20.60 7.31 3.24
CA VAL A 266 -20.01 8.32 4.12
C VAL A 266 -18.53 8.02 4.28
N TRP A 267 -17.71 8.98 3.87
CA TRP A 267 -16.27 8.95 4.03
C TRP A 267 -15.88 9.66 5.34
N LEU A 268 -15.05 8.99 6.12
CA LEU A 268 -14.55 9.46 7.40
C LEU A 268 -13.02 9.43 7.36
N ARG A 269 -12.35 10.48 7.86
CA ARG A 269 -10.88 10.47 8.02
C ARG A 269 -10.44 11.27 9.24
N TRP A 270 -9.63 10.68 10.10
CA TRP A 270 -9.25 11.27 11.38
C TRP A 270 -7.80 10.98 11.77
N GLY A 271 -7.16 11.90 12.48
CA GLY A 271 -5.78 11.68 12.89
C GLY A 271 -5.13 12.90 13.51
N ARG A 272 -3.80 12.85 13.68
CA ARG A 272 -3.00 14.01 14.10
C ARG A 272 -2.91 15.00 12.93
N VAL A 273 -3.16 16.28 13.19
CA VAL A 273 -3.05 17.33 12.15
C VAL A 273 -1.66 17.33 11.53
N GLY A 274 -1.60 17.42 10.19
CA GLY A 274 -0.38 17.30 9.40
C GLY A 274 -0.04 15.88 8.93
N TYR A 275 -0.83 14.87 9.31
CA TYR A 275 -0.70 13.48 8.87
C TYR A 275 -2.01 13.02 8.22
N ASN A 276 -1.95 11.99 7.35
CA ASN A 276 -3.13 11.51 6.62
C ASN A 276 -4.20 10.91 7.54
N GLY A 277 -3.78 10.33 8.68
CA GLY A 277 -4.66 9.73 9.67
C GLY A 277 -5.11 8.30 9.30
N GLN A 278 -6.13 7.83 10.00
CA GLN A 278 -6.92 6.65 9.64
C GLN A 278 -8.17 7.10 8.90
N ASN A 279 -8.77 6.21 8.11
CA ASN A 279 -10.00 6.49 7.39
C ASN A 279 -10.96 5.30 7.41
N ASN A 280 -12.21 5.57 7.06
CA ASN A 280 -13.25 4.56 6.84
C ASN A 280 -14.22 5.04 5.75
N LEU A 281 -14.79 4.10 5.00
CA LEU A 281 -15.81 4.36 3.97
C LEU A 281 -17.02 3.46 4.27
N GLU A 282 -18.09 4.06 4.76
CA GLU A 282 -19.34 3.37 5.02
C GLU A 282 -20.26 3.37 3.78
N HIS A 283 -21.03 2.29 3.61
CA HIS A 283 -21.80 2.01 2.40
C HIS A 283 -23.31 1.92 2.72
N PHE A 284 -24.12 2.85 2.21
CA PHE A 284 -25.57 2.93 2.53
C PHE A 284 -26.48 2.46 1.39
N GLY A 285 -25.91 1.93 0.30
CA GLY A 285 -26.70 1.53 -0.87
C GLY A 285 -27.50 2.73 -1.39
N CYS A 286 -28.79 2.58 -1.63
CA CYS A 286 -29.67 3.67 -2.07
C CYS A 286 -30.39 4.43 -0.93
N ASP A 287 -30.11 4.14 0.34
CA ASP A 287 -30.73 4.84 1.48
C ASP A 287 -29.99 6.16 1.79
N LEU A 288 -30.54 7.25 1.28
CA LEU A 288 -30.03 8.60 1.53
C LEU A 288 -30.28 9.06 2.96
N ASP A 289 -31.41 8.66 3.56
CA ASP A 289 -31.82 9.16 4.88
C ASP A 289 -31.01 8.49 6.00
N GLU A 290 -30.59 7.24 5.82
CA GLU A 290 -29.61 6.58 6.68
C GLU A 290 -28.22 7.21 6.53
N ALA A 291 -27.75 7.45 5.30
CA ALA A 291 -26.47 8.14 5.06
C ALA A 291 -26.44 9.55 5.69
N LYS A 292 -27.53 10.33 5.57
CA LYS A 292 -27.69 11.64 6.20
C LYS A 292 -27.69 11.54 7.73
N ARG A 293 -28.41 10.57 8.30
CA ARG A 293 -28.43 10.33 9.76
C ARG A 293 -27.03 10.00 10.29
N PHE A 294 -26.28 9.16 9.59
CA PHE A 294 -24.91 8.79 9.96
C PHE A 294 -23.93 9.98 9.82
N PHE A 295 -24.07 10.82 8.80
CA PHE A 295 -23.27 12.04 8.64
C PHE A 295 -23.50 13.07 9.76
N CYS A 296 -24.71 13.13 10.32
CA CYS A 296 -25.11 14.11 11.34
C CYS A 296 -24.97 13.62 12.80
N GLN A 297 -24.38 12.45 13.04
CA GLN A 297 -24.26 11.82 14.36
C GLN A 297 -22.97 12.21 15.11
#